data_AF-A0A7S3LEI5-F1
#
_entry.id   AF-A0A7S3LEI5-F1
#
_cell.length_a   1.000
_cell.length_b   1.000
_cell.length_c   1.000
_cell.angle_alpha   90.00
_cell.angle_beta   90.00
_cell.angle_gamma   90.00
#
_symmetry.space_group_name_H-M   'P 1'
#
loop_
_entity.id
_entity.type
_entity.pdbx_description
1 polymer ?
#
loop_
_entity_poly.entity_id
_entity_poly.type
_entity_poly.pdbx_seq_one_letter_code
_entity_poly.pdbx_strand_id
1 'polypeptide(L)'
;QTFYHNYWYKDVPVDEFPANAWQKNPAYVKEFVGQAVSLVDRVKEAIYEEYGLGLLDIDKNDTATVSKIKTERETYLSVIQGDFSVQNGAAMVDGKPFRGAAYVNERGWEGLIRKLLHAIMTEDDFFVVVAGPKAATYDGINLQFTQVMQFHEVMEPVFDRLGVKLYSRNMGMDASTTVAALGGADIYGETDIFWYIPDPSQSESDAQ
;
A
#
# COMPACT_ATOMS: atom_id res chain seq x y z
N GLN A 1 -7.87 -1.22 31.81
CA GLN A 1 -8.72 -1.51 30.64
C GLN A 1 -8.50 -0.40 29.64
N THR A 2 -8.10 -0.74 28.42
CA THR A 2 -7.91 0.22 27.33
C THR A 2 -9.27 0.83 26.95
N PHE A 3 -9.32 2.15 26.77
CA PHE A 3 -10.54 2.91 26.41
C PHE A 3 -11.30 2.29 25.22
N TYR A 4 -10.57 1.65 24.31
CA TYR A 4 -11.07 1.02 23.09
C TYR A 4 -11.85 -0.29 23.29
N HIS A 5 -11.84 -0.91 24.47
CA HIS A 5 -12.42 -2.26 24.67
C HIS A 5 -13.94 -2.33 24.43
N ASN A 6 -14.65 -1.21 24.59
CA ASN A 6 -16.09 -1.14 24.41
C ASN A 6 -16.51 -0.89 22.95
N TYR A 7 -15.55 -0.66 22.05
CA TYR A 7 -15.80 -0.31 20.66
C TYR A 7 -15.36 -1.46 19.76
N TRP A 8 -16.32 -1.97 18.99
CA TRP A 8 -16.02 -2.96 17.96
C TRP A 8 -15.11 -2.32 16.89
N TYR A 9 -14.05 -3.03 16.46
CA TYR A 9 -13.01 -2.53 15.54
C TYR A 9 -12.36 -1.20 15.94
N LYS A 10 -12.43 -0.83 17.23
CA LYS A 10 -11.94 0.46 17.76
C LYS A 10 -12.56 1.69 17.06
N ASP A 11 -13.74 1.55 16.46
CA ASP A 11 -14.48 2.65 15.84
C ASP A 11 -15.09 3.54 16.92
N VAL A 12 -14.36 4.59 17.29
CA VAL A 12 -14.76 5.54 18.33
C VAL A 12 -15.28 6.84 17.69
N PRO A 13 -16.50 7.29 18.01
CA PRO A 13 -16.98 8.62 17.65
C PRO A 13 -16.08 9.74 18.21
N VAL A 14 -15.87 10.80 17.43
CA VAL A 14 -14.95 11.90 17.78
C VAL A 14 -15.29 12.56 19.12
N ASP A 15 -16.58 12.67 19.43
CA ASP A 15 -17.12 13.22 20.66
C ASP A 15 -16.84 12.34 21.88
N GLU A 16 -16.77 11.02 21.71
CA GLU A 16 -16.56 10.04 22.77
C GLU A 16 -15.09 9.85 23.16
N PHE A 17 -14.13 10.33 22.36
CA PHE A 17 -12.72 10.31 22.73
C PHE A 17 -12.47 11.04 24.07
N PRO A 18 -11.54 10.58 24.93
CA PRO A 18 -11.20 11.27 26.16
C PRO A 18 -10.77 12.72 25.91
N ALA A 19 -11.12 13.65 26.80
CA ALA A 19 -10.78 15.07 26.62
C ALA A 19 -9.25 15.34 26.58
N ASN A 20 -8.46 14.46 27.18
CA ASN A 20 -7.00 14.49 27.18
C ASN A 20 -6.36 13.67 26.04
N ALA A 21 -7.17 13.08 25.16
CA ALA A 21 -6.68 12.30 24.03
C ALA A 21 -6.00 13.22 23.01
N TRP A 22 -4.88 12.77 22.43
CA TRP A 22 -4.10 13.56 21.48
C TRP A 22 -4.91 13.89 20.21
N GLN A 23 -5.86 13.02 19.84
CA GLN A 23 -6.78 13.18 18.72
C GLN A 23 -7.66 14.44 18.86
N LYS A 24 -7.95 14.89 20.10
CA LYS A 24 -8.72 16.11 20.37
C LYS A 24 -7.85 17.37 20.45
N ASN A 25 -6.53 17.25 20.45
CA ASN A 25 -5.62 18.39 20.52
C ASN A 25 -5.26 18.90 19.11
N PRO A 26 -5.84 20.02 18.64
CA PRO A 26 -5.65 20.50 17.28
C PRO A 26 -4.20 20.93 16.98
N ALA A 27 -3.48 21.42 18.00
CA ALA A 27 -2.08 21.82 17.83
C ALA A 27 -1.19 20.59 17.59
N TYR A 28 -1.40 19.54 18.38
CA TYR A 28 -0.67 18.28 18.23
C TYR A 28 -0.98 17.62 16.90
N VAL A 29 -2.27 17.48 16.52
CA VAL A 29 -2.66 16.84 15.25
C VAL A 29 -2.06 17.57 14.05
N LYS A 30 -2.05 18.90 14.06
CA LYS A 30 -1.45 19.70 12.99
C LYS A 30 0.05 19.43 12.84
N GLU A 31 0.77 19.38 13.96
CA GLU A 31 2.20 19.07 13.97
C GLU A 31 2.46 17.63 13.53
N PHE A 32 1.70 16.68 14.06
CA PHE A 32 1.77 15.26 13.71
C PHE A 32 1.59 15.04 12.20
N VAL A 33 0.54 15.61 11.59
CA VAL A 33 0.31 15.47 10.14
C VAL A 33 1.49 16.06 9.34
N GLY A 34 2.02 17.21 9.74
CA GLY A 34 3.19 17.80 9.08
C GLY A 34 4.43 16.91 9.16
N GLN A 35 4.70 16.34 10.34
CA GLN A 35 5.82 15.43 10.54
C GLN A 35 5.63 14.09 9.81
N ALA A 36 4.41 13.56 9.79
CA ALA A 36 4.05 12.33 9.09
C ALA A 36 4.25 12.46 7.57
N VAL A 37 3.78 13.57 6.98
CA VAL A 37 4.02 13.86 5.56
C VAL A 37 5.52 13.96 5.27
N SER A 38 6.27 14.68 6.10
CA SER A 38 7.72 14.79 5.93
C SER A 38 8.45 13.44 6.08
N LEU A 39 7.98 12.55 6.96
CA LEU A 39 8.49 11.20 7.08
C LEU A 39 8.24 10.40 5.79
N VAL A 40 7.00 10.40 5.31
CA VAL A 40 6.61 9.67 4.09
C VAL A 40 7.39 10.18 2.88
N ASP A 41 7.55 11.49 2.72
CA ASP A 41 8.33 12.07 1.62
C ASP A 41 9.80 11.64 1.67
N ARG A 42 10.41 11.62 2.85
CA ARG A 42 11.80 11.13 3.01
C ARG A 42 11.94 9.66 2.66
N VAL A 43 10.99 8.83 3.09
CA VAL A 43 10.99 7.39 2.77
C VAL A 43 10.83 7.20 1.26
N LYS A 44 9.91 7.93 0.62
CA LYS A 44 9.72 7.87 -0.83
C LYS A 44 10.98 8.27 -1.59
N GLU A 45 11.65 9.35 -1.18
CA GLU A 45 12.91 9.75 -1.80
C GLU A 45 14.02 8.70 -1.59
N ALA A 46 14.12 8.09 -0.41
CA ALA A 46 15.06 7.00 -0.17
C ALA A 46 14.78 5.79 -1.07
N ILE A 47 13.51 5.42 -1.24
CA ILE A 47 13.10 4.36 -2.18
C ILE A 47 13.50 4.75 -3.60
N TYR A 48 13.22 5.97 -4.05
CA TYR A 48 13.60 6.41 -5.38
C TYR A 48 15.11 6.34 -5.61
N GLU A 49 15.92 6.68 -4.60
CA GLU A 49 17.37 6.57 -4.64
C GLU A 49 17.83 5.12 -4.89
N GLU A 50 17.26 4.15 -4.17
CA GLU A 50 17.56 2.72 -4.36
C GLU A 50 17.23 2.23 -5.79
N TYR A 51 16.19 2.79 -6.41
CA TYR A 51 15.82 2.50 -7.80
C TYR A 51 16.61 3.33 -8.84
N GLY A 52 17.60 4.14 -8.42
CA GLY A 52 18.38 5.01 -9.30
C GLY A 52 17.60 6.19 -9.87
N LEU A 53 16.41 6.45 -9.32
CA LEU A 53 15.54 7.58 -9.65
C LEU A 53 15.63 8.67 -8.58
N GLY A 54 16.69 8.67 -7.77
CA GLY A 54 16.98 9.64 -6.73
C GLY A 54 17.16 11.07 -7.24
N LEU A 55 16.89 12.04 -6.38
CA LEU A 55 17.18 13.46 -6.64
C LEU A 55 18.23 14.01 -5.66
N LEU A 56 18.79 13.17 -4.79
CA LEU A 56 19.69 13.62 -3.72
C LEU A 56 21.06 14.05 -4.27
N ASP A 57 21.60 13.30 -5.22
CA ASP A 57 22.93 13.53 -5.82
C ASP A 57 22.89 14.42 -7.09
N ILE A 58 21.73 14.97 -7.42
CA ILE A 58 21.52 15.74 -8.66
C ILE A 58 21.59 17.23 -8.37
N ASP A 59 22.34 17.97 -9.19
CA ASP A 59 22.35 19.42 -9.13
C ASP A 59 20.93 19.95 -9.38
N LYS A 60 20.35 20.61 -8.36
CA LYS A 60 19.01 21.18 -8.42
C LYS A 60 18.87 22.27 -9.49
N ASN A 61 19.98 22.81 -10.00
CA ASN A 61 19.99 23.76 -11.10
C ASN A 61 19.89 23.08 -12.47
N ASP A 62 20.15 21.77 -12.57
CA ASP A 62 19.91 20.98 -13.77
C ASP A 62 18.43 20.60 -13.89
N THR A 63 17.65 21.61 -14.27
CA THR A 63 16.19 21.49 -14.46
C THR A 63 15.78 20.43 -15.48
N ALA A 64 16.64 20.10 -16.45
CA ALA A 64 16.35 19.11 -17.48
C ALA A 64 16.40 17.68 -16.93
N THR A 65 17.47 17.36 -16.19
CA THR A 65 17.63 16.04 -15.56
C THR A 65 16.59 15.81 -14.46
N VAL A 66 16.34 16.83 -13.62
CA VAL A 66 15.30 16.75 -12.58
C VAL A 66 13.91 16.48 -13.19
N SER A 67 13.57 17.17 -14.29
CA SER A 67 12.27 16.99 -14.94
C SER A 67 12.13 15.61 -15.59
N LYS A 68 13.20 15.09 -16.18
CA LYS A 68 13.23 13.74 -16.74
C LYS A 68 12.97 12.68 -15.67
N ILE A 69 13.67 12.76 -14.54
CA ILE A 69 13.51 11.79 -13.44
C ILE A 69 12.12 11.88 -12.82
N LYS A 70 11.57 13.09 -12.65
CA LYS A 70 10.17 13.24 -12.20
C LYS A 70 9.18 12.58 -13.15
N THR A 71 9.39 12.72 -14.45
CA THR A 71 8.55 12.08 -15.46
C THR A 71 8.66 10.57 -15.40
N GLU A 72 9.86 10.02 -15.21
CA GLU A 72 10.08 8.58 -15.05
C GLU A 72 9.42 8.04 -13.76
N ARG A 73 9.55 8.76 -12.64
CA ARG A 73 8.85 8.43 -11.39
C ARG A 73 7.32 8.39 -11.60
N GLU A 74 6.75 9.40 -12.25
CA GLU A 74 5.31 9.44 -12.53
C GLU A 74 4.87 8.35 -13.52
N THR A 75 5.70 7.99 -14.49
CA THR A 75 5.35 6.99 -15.51
C THR A 75 5.41 5.56 -14.98
N TYR A 76 6.37 5.25 -14.11
CA TYR A 76 6.63 3.87 -13.70
C TYR A 76 6.22 3.56 -12.26
N LEU A 77 6.21 4.56 -11.37
CA LEU A 77 5.99 4.37 -9.93
C LEU A 77 4.69 5.00 -9.43
N SER A 78 3.90 5.63 -10.32
CA SER A 78 2.59 6.14 -9.94
C SER A 78 1.58 5.02 -9.71
N VAL A 79 0.65 5.29 -8.80
CA VAL A 79 -0.56 4.51 -8.61
C VAL A 79 -1.65 5.11 -9.48
N ILE A 80 -2.22 4.33 -10.38
CA ILE A 80 -3.29 4.73 -11.28
C ILE A 80 -4.59 4.71 -10.47
N GLN A 81 -5.23 5.87 -10.34
CA GLN A 81 -6.50 6.05 -9.65
C GLN A 81 -7.59 6.33 -10.68
N GLY A 82 -8.71 5.61 -10.62
CA GLY A 82 -9.86 5.88 -11.48
C GLY A 82 -10.63 4.64 -11.92
N ASP A 83 -11.57 4.85 -12.83
CA ASP A 83 -12.25 3.78 -13.54
C ASP A 83 -11.40 3.33 -14.74
N PHE A 84 -10.79 2.16 -14.62
CA PHE A 84 -10.04 1.51 -15.70
C PHE A 84 -10.67 0.16 -16.01
N SER A 85 -10.56 -0.27 -17.26
CA SER A 85 -10.80 -1.67 -17.61
C SER A 85 -9.50 -2.44 -17.49
N VAL A 86 -9.52 -3.65 -16.94
CA VAL A 86 -8.34 -4.51 -16.90
C VAL A 86 -8.39 -5.42 -18.12
N GLN A 87 -7.40 -5.34 -19.00
CA GLN A 87 -7.20 -6.27 -20.11
C GLN A 87 -5.80 -6.86 -20.02
N ASN A 88 -5.69 -8.20 -20.03
CA ASN A 88 -4.43 -8.92 -19.95
C ASN A 88 -3.50 -8.46 -18.80
N GLY A 89 -4.08 -8.16 -17.64
CA GLY A 89 -3.34 -7.72 -16.45
C GLY A 89 -2.88 -6.25 -16.47
N ALA A 90 -3.12 -5.52 -17.55
CA ALA A 90 -2.83 -4.09 -17.65
C ALA A 90 -4.10 -3.24 -17.45
N ALA A 91 -3.97 -2.13 -16.73
CA ALA A 91 -5.02 -1.12 -16.66
C ALA A 91 -5.11 -0.38 -17.99
N MET A 92 -6.29 -0.38 -18.60
CA MET A 92 -6.59 0.27 -19.87
C MET A 92 -7.45 1.50 -19.62
N VAL A 93 -6.96 2.64 -20.08
CA VAL A 93 -7.70 3.91 -20.14
C VAL A 93 -7.80 4.30 -21.61
N ASP A 94 -9.03 4.50 -22.11
CA ASP A 94 -9.31 4.81 -23.52
C ASP A 94 -8.66 3.84 -24.54
N GLY A 95 -8.58 2.56 -24.19
CA GLY A 95 -8.02 1.51 -25.05
C GLY A 95 -6.49 1.51 -25.15
N LYS A 96 -5.78 2.26 -24.30
CA LYS A 96 -4.32 2.23 -24.21
C LYS A 96 -3.87 1.67 -22.85
N PRO A 97 -2.82 0.83 -22.82
CA PRO A 97 -2.25 0.36 -21.57
C PRO A 97 -1.62 1.54 -20.84
N PHE A 98 -2.15 1.85 -19.66
CA PHE A 98 -1.62 2.88 -18.80
C PHE A 98 -0.46 2.29 -18.00
N ARG A 99 0.68 2.99 -17.98
CA ARG A 99 1.88 2.56 -17.25
C ARG A 99 1.83 3.12 -15.83
N GLY A 100 2.06 2.25 -14.85
CA GLY A 100 2.09 2.57 -13.44
C GLY A 100 2.46 1.33 -12.62
N ALA A 101 2.87 1.52 -11.37
CA ALA A 101 3.28 0.42 -10.51
C ALA A 101 2.08 -0.38 -9.97
N ALA A 102 0.94 0.28 -9.80
CA ALA A 102 -0.30 -0.34 -9.34
C ALA A 102 -1.51 0.45 -9.85
N TYR A 103 -2.67 -0.19 -9.86
CA TYR A 103 -3.95 0.43 -10.18
C TYR A 103 -4.95 0.17 -9.06
N VAL A 104 -5.77 1.16 -8.75
CA VAL A 104 -6.78 1.11 -7.69
C VAL A 104 -8.00 1.91 -8.12
N ASN A 105 -9.19 1.34 -7.95
CA ASN A 105 -10.43 2.07 -8.24
C ASN A 105 -10.63 3.18 -7.20
N GLU A 106 -11.40 4.22 -7.54
CA GLU A 106 -11.60 5.37 -6.65
C GLU A 106 -12.16 4.95 -5.28
N ARG A 107 -13.12 4.02 -5.27
CA ARG A 107 -13.72 3.49 -4.04
C ARG A 107 -12.70 2.74 -3.17
N GLY A 108 -11.83 1.94 -3.76
CA GLY A 108 -10.78 1.23 -3.05
C GLY A 108 -9.72 2.17 -2.51
N TRP A 109 -9.40 3.23 -3.25
CA TRP A 109 -8.49 4.28 -2.79
C TRP A 109 -9.04 5.04 -1.59
N GLU A 110 -10.30 5.48 -1.66
CA GLU A 110 -10.96 6.13 -0.51
C GLU A 110 -11.06 5.20 0.71
N GLY A 111 -11.40 3.93 0.49
CA GLY A 111 -11.42 2.92 1.55
C GLY A 111 -10.06 2.73 2.21
N LEU A 112 -9.00 2.66 1.40
CA LEU A 112 -7.62 2.56 1.87
C LEU A 112 -7.22 3.77 2.72
N ILE A 113 -7.50 4.99 2.26
CA ILE A 113 -7.22 6.22 3.01
C ILE A 113 -7.93 6.18 4.36
N ARG A 114 -9.22 5.85 4.38
CA ARG A 114 -10.01 5.80 5.62
C ARG A 114 -9.46 4.77 6.59
N LYS A 115 -9.12 3.56 6.12
CA LYS A 115 -8.60 2.49 6.97
C LYS A 115 -7.21 2.82 7.50
N LEU A 116 -6.34 3.43 6.69
CA LEU A 116 -5.01 3.88 7.12
C LEU A 116 -5.11 4.97 8.19
N LEU A 117 -5.95 5.98 7.97
CA LEU A 117 -6.18 7.04 8.97
C LEU A 117 -6.78 6.49 10.26
N HIS A 118 -7.74 5.56 10.15
CA HIS A 118 -8.31 4.87 11.30
C HIS A 118 -7.23 4.14 12.10
N ALA A 119 -6.38 3.36 11.43
CA ALA A 119 -5.32 2.62 12.09
C ALA A 119 -4.33 3.54 12.83
N ILE A 120 -3.95 4.67 12.20
CA ILE A 120 -3.09 5.69 12.82
C ILE A 120 -3.77 6.31 14.05
N MET A 121 -5.07 6.62 13.95
CA MET A 121 -5.80 7.30 15.03
C MET A 121 -6.12 6.40 16.22
N THR A 122 -6.29 5.09 15.98
CA THR A 122 -6.77 4.13 16.99
C THR A 122 -5.72 3.12 17.43
N GLU A 123 -4.48 3.28 16.95
CA GLU A 123 -3.39 2.32 17.16
C GLU A 123 -3.85 0.91 16.76
N ASP A 124 -4.46 0.83 15.57
CA ASP A 124 -4.93 -0.43 15.01
C ASP A 124 -3.83 -1.19 14.28
N ASP A 125 -4.02 -2.49 14.17
CA ASP A 125 -3.16 -3.33 13.36
C ASP A 125 -3.53 -3.13 11.87
N PHE A 126 -2.53 -3.22 10.99
CA PHE A 126 -2.72 -3.05 9.54
C PHE A 126 -2.24 -4.30 8.80
N PHE A 127 -3.17 -4.98 8.13
CA PHE A 127 -2.93 -6.28 7.49
C PHE A 127 -2.80 -6.15 5.97
N VAL A 128 -1.64 -6.53 5.46
CA VAL A 128 -1.36 -6.66 4.02
C VAL A 128 -1.30 -8.13 3.66
N VAL A 129 -2.21 -8.57 2.80
CA VAL A 129 -2.30 -9.96 2.35
C VAL A 129 -2.06 -10.01 0.85
N VAL A 130 -1.13 -10.87 0.44
CA VAL A 130 -0.79 -11.09 -0.96
C VAL A 130 -1.37 -12.43 -1.42
N ALA A 131 -2.08 -12.42 -2.54
CA ALA A 131 -2.69 -13.60 -3.13
C ALA A 131 -2.74 -13.50 -4.66
N GLY A 132 -2.64 -14.66 -5.33
CA GLY A 132 -2.70 -14.76 -6.79
C GLY A 132 -2.23 -16.13 -7.26
N PRO A 133 -2.48 -16.52 -8.53
CA PRO A 133 -1.90 -17.70 -9.14
C PRO A 133 -0.40 -17.49 -9.38
N LYS A 134 0.35 -18.58 -9.59
CA LYS A 134 1.81 -18.66 -9.61
C LYS A 134 2.51 -17.40 -10.15
N ALA A 135 3.02 -16.57 -9.23
CA ALA A 135 3.69 -15.33 -9.56
C ALA A 135 5.05 -15.25 -8.89
N ALA A 136 6.04 -14.73 -9.61
CA ALA A 136 7.42 -14.50 -9.16
C ALA A 136 7.51 -13.67 -7.85
N THR A 137 6.43 -12.99 -7.48
CA THR A 137 6.28 -12.21 -6.26
C THR A 137 6.29 -13.05 -4.97
N TYR A 138 5.74 -14.27 -4.99
CA TYR A 138 5.63 -15.12 -3.79
C TYR A 138 6.36 -16.47 -3.88
N ASP A 139 6.70 -16.95 -5.07
CA ASP A 139 7.52 -18.17 -5.26
C ASP A 139 8.96 -17.99 -4.72
N GLY A 140 9.36 -16.73 -4.52
CA GLY A 140 10.66 -16.36 -3.99
C GLY A 140 11.77 -16.50 -5.02
N ILE A 141 12.85 -15.73 -4.84
CA ILE A 141 14.10 -15.97 -5.57
C ILE A 141 14.80 -17.23 -5.02
N ASN A 142 15.92 -17.67 -5.61
CA ASN A 142 16.69 -18.87 -5.22
C ASN A 142 17.06 -18.99 -3.71
N LEU A 143 16.82 -17.95 -2.91
CA LEU A 143 17.05 -17.88 -1.47
C LEU A 143 15.75 -17.71 -0.65
N GLN A 144 14.57 -17.98 -1.24
CA GLN A 144 13.24 -17.87 -0.61
C GLN A 144 12.82 -16.45 -0.19
N PHE A 145 13.55 -15.40 -0.60
CA PHE A 145 13.11 -14.01 -0.42
C PHE A 145 11.94 -13.72 -1.37
N THR A 146 10.80 -13.31 -0.81
CA THR A 146 9.61 -12.89 -1.56
C THR A 146 9.51 -11.37 -1.57
N GLN A 147 8.86 -10.78 -2.58
CA GLN A 147 8.68 -9.31 -2.62
C GLN A 147 7.82 -8.84 -1.43
N VAL A 148 6.97 -9.71 -0.88
CA VAL A 148 6.19 -9.44 0.34
C VAL A 148 7.10 -9.20 1.55
N MET A 149 8.19 -9.95 1.66
CA MET A 149 9.14 -9.79 2.75
C MET A 149 9.93 -8.48 2.63
N GLN A 150 10.34 -8.11 1.41
CA GLN A 150 10.98 -6.82 1.15
C GLN A 150 10.02 -5.65 1.41
N PHE A 151 8.75 -5.77 1.02
CA PHE A 151 7.73 -4.81 1.36
C PHE A 151 7.61 -4.64 2.88
N HIS A 152 7.55 -5.74 3.61
CA HIS A 152 7.45 -5.71 5.07
C HIS A 152 8.66 -4.99 5.69
N GLU A 153 9.88 -5.36 5.31
CA GLU A 153 11.12 -4.77 5.83
C GLU A 153 11.22 -3.26 5.58
N VAL A 154 10.77 -2.79 4.40
CA VAL A 154 10.78 -1.37 4.07
C VAL A 154 9.66 -0.61 4.78
N MET A 155 8.47 -1.19 4.90
CA MET A 155 7.29 -0.48 5.39
C MET A 155 7.08 -0.57 6.90
N GLU A 156 7.48 -1.66 7.56
CA GLU A 156 7.39 -1.85 9.01
C GLU A 156 7.90 -0.63 9.80
N PRO A 157 9.12 -0.09 9.58
CA PRO A 157 9.61 1.07 10.34
C PRO A 157 8.82 2.36 10.06
N VAL A 158 8.16 2.46 8.92
CA VAL A 158 7.32 3.61 8.57
C VAL A 158 6.02 3.55 9.35
N PHE A 159 5.38 2.38 9.35
CA PHE A 159 4.14 2.12 10.09
C PHE A 159 4.37 2.23 11.60
N ASP A 160 5.47 1.70 12.13
CA ASP A 160 5.83 1.79 13.55
C ASP A 160 5.97 3.26 14.02
N ARG A 161 6.62 4.11 13.21
CA ARG A 161 6.71 5.55 13.49
C ARG A 161 5.37 6.29 13.43
N LEU A 162 4.40 5.76 12.70
CA LEU A 162 3.04 6.26 12.63
C LEU A 162 2.13 5.66 13.73
N GLY A 163 2.66 4.79 14.59
CA GLY A 163 1.92 4.13 15.66
C GLY A 163 1.02 3.00 15.18
N VAL A 164 1.32 2.42 14.01
CA VAL A 164 0.54 1.34 13.39
C VAL A 164 1.38 0.09 13.30
N LYS A 165 0.82 -1.06 13.66
CA LYS A 165 1.52 -2.33 13.57
C LYS A 165 1.23 -3.00 12.22
N LEU A 166 2.27 -3.13 11.38
CA LEU A 166 2.14 -3.77 10.08
C LEU A 166 2.22 -5.29 10.23
N TYR A 167 1.27 -6.01 9.62
CA TYR A 167 1.31 -7.45 9.44
C TYR A 167 1.28 -7.77 7.96
N SER A 168 2.31 -8.45 7.45
CA SER A 168 2.36 -8.88 6.05
C SER A 168 2.24 -10.39 5.96
N ARG A 169 1.29 -10.87 5.17
CA ARG A 169 1.03 -12.30 4.97
C ARG A 169 1.14 -12.65 3.51
N ASN A 170 2.03 -13.59 3.22
CA ASN A 170 2.11 -14.20 1.91
C ASN A 170 1.20 -15.43 1.87
N MET A 171 0.09 -15.34 1.14
CA MET A 171 -0.88 -16.42 0.95
C MET A 171 -0.93 -16.88 -0.52
N GLY A 172 0.10 -16.60 -1.32
CA GLY A 172 0.25 -17.11 -2.68
C GLY A 172 0.53 -18.62 -2.70
N MET A 173 -0.30 -19.37 -3.41
CA MET A 173 -0.27 -20.82 -3.64
C MET A 173 -0.97 -21.10 -4.98
N ASP A 174 -0.57 -22.17 -5.66
CA ASP A 174 -1.28 -22.63 -6.86
C ASP A 174 -2.71 -23.08 -6.49
N ALA A 175 -3.70 -22.44 -7.13
CA ALA A 175 -5.14 -22.60 -6.95
C ALA A 175 -5.77 -22.02 -5.64
N SER A 176 -6.85 -21.24 -5.82
CA SER A 176 -7.84 -20.84 -4.80
C SER A 176 -7.39 -19.88 -3.67
N THR A 177 -6.31 -19.13 -3.86
CA THR A 177 -5.76 -18.20 -2.85
C THR A 177 -6.64 -16.99 -2.55
N THR A 178 -7.27 -16.40 -3.57
CA THR A 178 -8.19 -15.27 -3.39
C THR A 178 -9.39 -15.64 -2.52
N VAL A 179 -9.91 -16.87 -2.68
CA VAL A 179 -11.04 -17.36 -1.87
C VAL A 179 -10.59 -17.73 -0.45
N ALA A 180 -9.39 -18.27 -0.28
CA ALA A 180 -8.85 -18.55 1.05
C ALA A 180 -8.49 -17.27 1.83
N ALA A 181 -7.93 -16.26 1.15
CA ALA A 181 -7.56 -14.97 1.73
C ALA A 181 -8.79 -14.10 2.06
N LEU A 182 -9.80 -14.07 1.19
CA LEU A 182 -11.02 -13.27 1.41
C LEU A 182 -12.13 -14.02 2.16
N GLY A 183 -12.20 -15.35 2.02
CA GLY A 183 -13.27 -16.20 2.56
C GLY A 183 -12.96 -16.86 3.90
N GLY A 184 -11.72 -16.78 4.38
CA GLY A 184 -11.29 -17.35 5.67
C GLY A 184 -11.64 -16.48 6.88
N ALA A 185 -12.83 -15.86 6.87
CA ALA A 185 -13.34 -14.75 7.71
C ALA A 185 -13.01 -14.75 9.22
N ASP A 186 -12.49 -15.85 9.78
CA ASP A 186 -12.16 -15.99 11.21
C ASP A 186 -10.73 -16.54 11.48
N ILE A 187 -10.15 -17.31 10.55
CA ILE A 187 -8.82 -17.95 10.71
C ILE A 187 -7.74 -17.21 9.90
N TYR A 188 -8.14 -16.56 8.80
CA TYR A 188 -7.28 -15.92 7.81
C TYR A 188 -7.74 -14.51 7.42
N GLY A 189 -8.92 -14.07 7.87
CA GLY A 189 -9.76 -13.10 7.15
C GLY A 189 -9.60 -11.60 7.44
N GLU A 190 -8.71 -11.16 8.33
CA GLU A 190 -8.42 -9.73 8.45
C GLU A 190 -7.44 -9.31 7.35
N THR A 191 -7.98 -8.59 6.35
CA THR A 191 -7.23 -8.07 5.21
C THR A 191 -7.63 -6.61 4.99
N ASP A 192 -6.69 -5.69 5.22
CA ASP A 192 -6.88 -4.26 4.96
C ASP A 192 -6.44 -3.89 3.54
N ILE A 193 -5.38 -4.54 3.06
CA ILE A 193 -4.95 -4.49 1.66
C ILE A 193 -4.89 -5.89 1.10
N PHE A 194 -5.62 -6.08 0.00
CA PHE A 194 -5.51 -7.27 -0.83
C PHE A 194 -4.65 -6.97 -2.06
N TRP A 195 -3.40 -7.46 -2.05
CA TRP A 195 -2.51 -7.36 -3.19
C TRP A 195 -2.73 -8.56 -4.11
N TYR A 196 -3.53 -8.34 -5.15
CA TYR A 196 -3.77 -9.34 -6.19
C TYR A 196 -2.70 -9.29 -7.27
N ILE A 197 -2.20 -10.46 -7.67
CA ILE A 197 -1.19 -10.59 -8.73
C ILE A 197 -1.76 -11.44 -9.85
N PRO A 198 -2.00 -10.86 -11.04
CA PRO A 198 -2.53 -11.60 -12.17
C PRO A 198 -1.46 -12.55 -12.73
N ASP A 199 -1.91 -13.72 -13.21
CA ASP A 199 -1.06 -14.68 -13.90
C ASP A 199 -0.68 -14.17 -15.31
N PRO A 200 0.61 -13.94 -15.61
CA PRO A 200 1.03 -13.51 -16.95
C PRO A 200 0.91 -14.63 -18.01
N SER A 201 0.80 -15.90 -17.61
CA SER A 201 0.79 -17.06 -18.51
C SER A 201 -0.57 -17.34 -19.17
N GLN A 202 -1.65 -16.72 -18.71
CA GLN A 202 -2.99 -16.88 -19.33
C GLN A 202 -3.24 -15.95 -20.53
N SER A 203 -2.27 -15.12 -20.94
CA SER A 203 -2.45 -14.19 -22.06
C SER A 203 -2.47 -14.86 -23.46
N GLU A 204 -2.19 -16.16 -23.58
CA GLU A 204 -2.14 -16.86 -24.88
C GLU A 204 -3.30 -17.83 -25.17
N SER A 205 -4.14 -18.21 -24.19
CA SER A 205 -5.20 -19.23 -24.43
C SER A 205 -6.55 -18.68 -24.88
N ASP A 206 -6.81 -17.38 -24.72
CA ASP A 206 -8.13 -16.79 -24.98
C ASP A 206 -8.24 -16.16 -26.38
N ALA A 207 -7.28 -16.45 -27.27
CA ALA A 207 -7.23 -15.99 -28.66
C ALA A 207 -7.39 -17.12 -29.70
N GLN A 208 -8.07 -18.23 -29.37
CA GLN A 208 -8.45 -19.28 -30.32
C GLN A 208 -9.96 -19.45 -30.43
#